data_AF-A0A5J5RQG7-F1
#
_entry.id   AF-A0A5J5RQG7-F1
#
_cell.length_a   1.000
_cell.length_b   1.000
_cell.length_c   1.000
_cell.angle_alpha   90.00
_cell.angle_beta   90.00
_cell.angle_gamma   90.00
#
_symmetry.space_group_name_H-M   'P 1'
#
loop_
_entity.id
_entity.type
_entity.pdbx_description
1 polymer ?
#
loop_
_entity_poly.entity_id
_entity_poly.type
_entity_poly.pdbx_seq_one_letter_code
_entity_poly.pdbx_strand_id
1 'polypeptide(L)' 'SPFIVEAFIIKEVLSWLKSLAFDNDIVESDSVIIILTLSHPSSDFSELGVLLHNCLLMKNQFQHLSFCWTCQC' A
#
# COMPACT_ATOMS: atom_id res chain seq x y z
N SER A 1 7.50 8.15 -12.33
CA SER A 1 7.58 8.95 -11.08
C SER A 1 7.92 8.03 -9.92
N PRO A 2 8.83 8.40 -8.99
CA PRO A 2 9.18 7.56 -7.84
C PRO A 2 7.96 7.06 -7.05
N PHE A 3 6.98 7.92 -6.81
CA PHE A 3 5.76 7.55 -6.07
C PHE A 3 4.89 6.52 -6.80
N ILE A 4 4.87 6.56 -8.14
CA ILE A 4 4.15 5.57 -8.94
C ILE A 4 4.83 4.20 -8.81
N VAL A 5 6.17 4.18 -8.84
CA VAL A 5 6.96 2.94 -8.66
C VAL A 5 6.70 2.35 -7.27
N GLU A 6 6.74 3.17 -6.22
CA GLU A 6 6.41 2.72 -4.86
C GLU A 6 4.98 2.17 -4.76
N ALA A 7 3.99 2.84 -5.35
CA ALA A 7 2.62 2.35 -5.36
C ALA A 7 2.49 0.98 -6.09
N PHE A 8 3.24 0.78 -7.18
CA PHE A 8 3.30 -0.52 -7.85
C PHE A 8 3.95 -1.59 -6.96
N ILE A 9 5.05 -1.27 -6.28
CA ILE A 9 5.72 -2.20 -5.36
C ILE A 9 4.74 -2.64 -4.26
N ILE A 10 4.03 -1.69 -3.64
CA ILE A 10 3.00 -2.02 -2.63
C ILE A 10 1.93 -2.95 -3.21
N LYS A 11 1.42 -2.66 -4.41
CA LYS A 11 0.43 -3.51 -5.08
C LYS A 11 0.96 -4.94 -5.31
N GLU A 12 2.20 -5.09 -5.76
CA GLU A 12 2.82 -6.40 -5.98
C GLU A 12 3.02 -7.15 -4.65
N VAL A 13 3.47 -6.46 -3.60
CA VAL A 13 3.60 -7.04 -2.25
C VAL A 13 2.25 -7.54 -1.74
N LEU A 14 1.19 -6.75 -1.85
CA LEU A 14 -0.16 -7.19 -1.46
C LEU A 14 -0.63 -8.40 -2.28
N SER A 15 -0.37 -8.42 -3.59
CA SER A 15 -0.73 -9.56 -4.45
C SER A 15 0.03 -10.82 -4.02
N TRP A 16 1.31 -10.68 -3.72
CA TRP A 16 2.17 -11.77 -3.29
C TRP A 16 1.75 -12.33 -1.92
N LEU A 17 1.55 -11.47 -0.91
CA LEU A 17 1.07 -11.88 0.41
C LEU A 17 -0.26 -12.65 0.31
N LYS A 18 -1.19 -12.13 -0.48
CA LYS A 18 -2.48 -12.80 -0.67
C LYS A 18 -2.35 -14.15 -1.38
N SER A 19 -1.42 -14.28 -2.34
CA SER A 19 -1.14 -15.55 -3.01
C SER A 19 -0.61 -16.64 -2.06
N LEU A 20 0.02 -16.23 -0.95
CA LEU A 20 0.52 -17.09 0.11
C LEU A 20 -0.49 -17.33 1.25
N ALA A 21 -1.71 -16.79 1.13
CA ALA A 21 -2.73 -16.81 2.17
C ALA A 21 -2.27 -16.20 3.51
N PHE A 22 -1.38 -15.20 3.45
CA PHE A 22 -1.11 -14.35 4.60
C PHE A 22 -2.19 -13.27 4.69
N ASP A 23 -2.86 -13.24 5.84
CA ASP A 23 -4.03 -12.40 6.09
C ASP A 23 -3.83 -11.43 7.26
N ASN A 24 -2.70 -11.50 7.97
CA ASN A 24 -2.43 -10.79 9.22
C ASN A 24 -1.02 -10.21 9.20
N ASP A 25 -0.84 -9.10 8.48
CA ASP A 25 0.47 -8.59 8.08
C ASP A 25 0.65 -7.09 8.35
N ILE A 26 1.92 -6.69 8.48
CA ILE A 26 2.35 -5.29 8.51
C ILE A 26 3.22 -5.07 7.28
N VAL A 27 2.83 -4.14 6.41
CA VAL A 27 3.62 -3.75 5.25
C VAL A 27 4.37 -2.45 5.58
N GLU A 28 5.69 -2.54 5.55
CA GLU A 28 6.58 -1.42 5.83
C GLU A 28 7.05 -0.74 4.54
N SER A 29 7.16 0.60 4.56
CA SER A 29 7.76 1.38 3.48
C SER A 29 8.43 2.63 4.05
N ASP A 30 9.53 3.06 3.43
CA ASP A 30 10.21 4.32 3.73
C ASP A 30 9.54 5.54 3.11
N SER A 31 8.59 5.33 2.19
CA SER A 31 7.82 6.38 1.54
C SER A 31 6.70 6.91 2.43
N VAL A 32 7.02 7.95 3.21
CA VAL A 32 6.06 8.62 4.10
C VAL A 32 4.78 9.06 3.37
N ILE A 33 4.89 9.51 2.11
CA ILE A 33 3.74 9.96 1.32
C ILE A 33 2.80 8.78 1.04
N ILE A 34 3.33 7.64 0.61
CA ILE A 34 2.53 6.45 0.29
C ILE A 34 1.84 5.94 1.55
N ILE A 35 2.57 5.83 2.66
CA ILE A 35 2.01 5.39 3.94
C ILE A 35 0.90 6.32 4.42
N LEU A 36 1.12 7.64 4.37
CA LEU A 36 0.12 8.62 4.78
C LEU A 36 -1.14 8.54 3.92
N THR A 37 -1.01 8.44 2.60
CA THR A 37 -2.16 8.33 1.69
C THR A 37 -2.92 7.02 1.88
N LEU A 38 -2.22 5.90 2.11
CA LEU A 38 -2.88 4.61 2.38
C LEU A 38 -3.51 4.54 3.79
N SER A 39 -3.02 5.32 4.74
CA SER A 39 -3.57 5.41 6.10
C SER A 39 -4.75 6.36 6.17
N HIS A 40 -4.74 7.43 5.36
CA HIS A 40 -5.77 8.47 5.32
C HIS A 40 -6.22 8.68 3.87
N PRO A 41 -7.09 7.81 3.33
CA PRO A 41 -7.53 7.89 1.94
C PRO A 41 -8.25 9.21 1.67
N SER A 42 -7.82 9.92 0.63
CA SER A 42 -8.53 11.08 0.08
C SER A 42 -8.97 10.78 -1.36
N SER A 43 -9.99 11.48 -1.83
CA SER A 43 -10.39 11.42 -3.25
C SER A 43 -9.32 12.10 -4.12
N ASP A 44 -8.43 11.30 -4.70
CA ASP A 44 -7.44 11.71 -5.69
C ASP A 44 -7.66 10.93 -6.99
N PHE A 45 -7.92 11.64 -8.08
CA PHE A 45 -8.17 11.08 -9.42
C PHE A 45 -6.93 11.10 -10.31
N SER A 46 -5.76 11.44 -9.77
CA SER A 46 -4.48 11.28 -10.45
C SER A 46 -4.16 9.80 -10.69
N GLU A 47 -3.19 9.53 -11.58
CA GLU A 47 -2.69 8.16 -11.82
C GLU A 47 -2.23 7.48 -10.51
N LEU A 48 -1.52 8.23 -9.66
CA LEU A 48 -1.10 7.75 -8.35
C LEU A 48 -2.30 7.47 -7.43
N GLY A 49 -3.29 8.39 -7.40
CA GLY A 49 -4.51 8.23 -6.61
C GLY A 49 -5.28 6.97 -6.98
N VAL A 50 -5.42 6.67 -8.27
CA VAL A 50 -6.06 5.43 -8.77
C VAL A 50 -5.28 4.18 -8.36
N LEU A 51 -3.94 4.20 -8.45
CA LEU A 51 -3.12 3.07 -8.02
C LEU A 51 -3.22 2.81 -6.51
N LEU A 52 -3.17 3.86 -5.69
CA LEU A 52 -3.31 3.76 -4.25
C LEU A 52 -4.72 3.32 -3.84
N HIS A 53 -5.74 3.77 -4.56
CA HIS A 53 -7.11 3.28 -4.38
C HIS A 53 -7.20 1.77 -4.63
N ASN A 54 -6.55 1.25 -5.66
CA ASN A 54 -6.48 -0.19 -5.91
C ASN A 54 -5.79 -0.93 -4.77
N CYS A 55 -4.70 -0.39 -4.22
CA CYS A 55 -4.01 -0.96 -3.05
C CYS A 55 -4.92 -1.01 -1.81
N LEU A 56 -5.76 0.01 -1.61
CA LEU A 56 -6.75 0.02 -0.52
C LEU A 56 -7.82 -1.05 -0.70
N LEU A 57 -8.32 -1.24 -1.92
CA LEU A 57 -9.27 -2.32 -2.23
C LEU A 57 -8.66 -3.70 -1.96
N MET A 58 -7.38 -3.89 -2.31
CA MET A 58 -6.65 -5.12 -2.00
C MET A 58 -6.44 -5.32 -0.50
N LYS A 59 -6.06 -4.27 0.24
CA LYS A 59 -5.95 -4.31 1.70
C LYS A 59 -7.24 -4.83 2.36
N ASN A 60 -8.41 -4.44 1.86
CA ASN A 60 -9.69 -4.89 2.42
C ASN A 60 -9.96 -6.40 2.22
N GLN A 61 -9.13 -7.11 1.48
CA GLN A 61 -9.21 -8.57 1.32
C GLN A 61 -8.45 -9.33 2.40
N PHE A 62 -7.67 -8.66 3.25
CA PHE A 62 -6.93 -9.24 4.37
C PHE A 62 -7.80 -9.19 5.64
N GLN A 63 -7.57 -10.10 6.59
CA GLN A 63 -8.24 -10.03 7.90
C GLN A 63 -7.70 -8.85 8.73
N HIS A 64 -6.39 -8.70 8.74
CA HIS A 64 -5.70 -7.61 9.39
C HIS A 64 -4.49 -7.20 8.56
N LEU A 65 -4.53 -6.02 7.97
CA LEU A 65 -3.37 -5.46 7.30
C LEU A 65 -3.20 -3.99 7.67
N SER A 66 -1.98 -3.63 8.07
CA SER A 66 -1.62 -2.25 8.38
C SER A 66 -0.39 -1.83 7.59
N PHE A 67 -0.29 -0.52 7.35
CA PHE A 67 0.86 0.09 6.69
C PHE A 67 1.66 0.84 7.75
N CYS A 68 2.97 0.67 7.74
CA CYS A 68 3.87 1.30 8.70
C CYS A 68 4.97 2.05 7.95
N TRP A 69 5.25 3.28 8.38
CA TRP A 69 6.40 4.02 7.88
C TRP A 69 7.65 3.61 8.66
N THR A 70 8.73 3.29 7.95
CA THR A 70 10.02 3.00 8.56
C THR A 70 11.09 3.94 8.01
N CYS A 71 11.84 4.58 8.89
CA CYS A 71 13.00 5.35 8.48
C CYS A 71 14.17 4.37 8.31
N GLN A 72 14.61 4.13 7.07
CA GLN A 72 15.88 3.45 6.85
C GLN A 72 17.01 4.45 7.14
N CYS A 73 17.71 4.25 8.26
CA CYS A 73 18.92 4.97 8.62
C CYS A 73 20.11 4.58 7.75
#